data_AF-A0A381WEI8-F1
#
_entry.id   AF-A0A381WEI8-F1
#
_cell.length_a   1.000
_cell.length_b   1.000
_cell.length_c   1.000
_cell.angle_alpha   90.00
_cell.angle_beta   90.00
_cell.angle_gamma   90.00
#
_symmetry.space_group_name_H-M   'P 1'
#
loop_
_entity.id
_entity.type
_entity.pdbx_description
1 polymer ?
#
loop_
_entity_poly.entity_id
_entity_poly.type
_entity_poly.pdbx_seq_one_letter_code
_entity_poly.pdbx_strand_id
1 'polypeptide(L)'
;VVIIVSAKKKTPPDGLSVEHLNERFEHFSNVLRAAALGKEKFKKLLKEDKKEKKKKKKNQNKEGVTRNCVYVLDFKGDIRATATASLREEVSAVLAVATKDDQVLVRLENSGGTVHEHGLAASQLMRI
;
A
#
# COMPACT_ATOMS: atom_id res chain seq x y z
N VAL A 1 -6.95 -4.10 -2.77
CA VAL A 1 -6.77 -3.07 -1.73
C VAL A 1 -5.33 -2.63 -1.80
N VAL A 2 -5.05 -1.33 -1.94
CA VAL A 2 -3.65 -0.87 -1.98
C VAL A 2 -3.22 -0.49 -0.57
N ILE A 3 -2.14 -1.11 -0.11
CA ILE A 3 -1.57 -0.93 1.22
C ILE A 3 -0.14 -0.41 1.05
N ILE A 4 0.17 0.76 1.60
CA ILE A 4 1.58 1.18 1.74
C ILE A 4 2.12 0.58 3.02
N VAL A 5 3.29 -0.02 2.92
CA VAL A 5 4.11 -0.45 4.05
C VAL A 5 5.35 0.44 4.06
N SER A 6 5.59 1.12 5.17
CA SER A 6 6.77 1.98 5.32
C SER A 6 7.26 2.01 6.77
N ALA A 7 8.57 1.84 6.95
CA ALA A 7 9.29 2.08 8.19
C ALA A 7 9.43 3.60 8.41
N LYS A 8 8.59 4.18 9.28
CA LYS A 8 8.72 5.59 9.66
C LYS A 8 9.78 5.76 10.76
N LYS A 9 10.62 6.78 10.61
CA LYS A 9 11.57 7.30 11.62
C LYS A 9 10.94 7.72 12.98
N LYS A 10 9.61 7.77 13.11
CA LYS A 10 8.89 8.26 14.30
C LYS A 10 8.17 7.18 15.10
N THR A 11 8.25 5.92 14.67
CA THR A 11 7.76 4.76 15.41
C THR A 11 8.92 4.09 16.14
N PRO A 12 8.67 3.35 17.25
CA PRO A 12 9.73 2.59 17.93
C PRO A 12 10.43 1.64 16.92
N PRO A 13 11.64 1.15 17.24
CA PRO A 13 12.51 0.44 16.29
C PRO A 13 11.87 -0.75 15.54
N ASP A 14 10.73 -1.27 16.00
CA ASP A 14 9.95 -2.37 15.40
C ASP A 14 8.60 -1.95 14.78
N GLY A 15 8.38 -0.67 14.46
CA GLY A 15 7.06 -0.18 14.05
C GLY A 15 6.80 -0.23 12.53
N LEU A 16 5.91 -1.12 12.10
CA LEU A 16 5.34 -1.15 10.73
C LEU A 16 4.17 -0.16 10.61
N SER A 17 4.23 0.79 9.67
CA SER A 17 3.09 1.65 9.34
C SER A 17 2.34 1.12 8.12
N VAL A 18 1.04 0.87 8.29
CA VAL A 18 0.14 0.36 7.24
C VAL A 18 -0.89 1.44 6.89
N GLU A 19 -0.91 1.90 5.63
CA GLU A 19 -1.89 2.89 5.14
C GLU A 19 -2.74 2.32 4.00
N HIS A 20 -4.08 2.38 4.14
CA HIS A 20 -5.01 2.02 3.08
C HIS A 20 -5.21 3.17 2.09
N LEU A 21 -4.46 3.17 0.99
CA LEU A 21 -4.50 4.24 -0.02
C LEU A 21 -5.90 4.44 -0.62
N ASN A 22 -6.66 3.36 -0.81
CA ASN A 22 -8.02 3.44 -1.36
C ASN A 22 -8.91 4.36 -0.50
N GLU A 23 -8.83 4.28 0.82
CA GLU A 23 -9.68 5.07 1.71
C GLU A 23 -9.33 6.56 1.65
N ARG A 24 -8.03 6.85 1.56
CA ARG A 24 -7.53 8.22 1.40
C ARG A 24 -7.98 8.84 0.08
N PHE A 25 -7.83 8.13 -1.04
CA PHE A 25 -8.28 8.64 -2.33
C PHE A 25 -9.79 8.77 -2.42
N GLU A 26 -10.55 7.84 -1.82
CA GLU A 26 -12.00 7.98 -1.71
C GLU A 26 -12.41 9.23 -0.93
N HIS A 27 -11.71 9.54 0.17
CA HIS A 27 -11.95 10.75 0.94
C HIS A 27 -11.72 12.01 0.08
N PHE A 28 -10.58 12.12 -0.58
CA PHE A 28 -10.28 13.27 -1.45
C PHE A 28 -11.25 13.39 -2.62
N SER A 29 -11.58 12.27 -3.27
CA SER A 29 -12.59 12.23 -4.33
C SER A 29 -13.95 12.73 -3.81
N ASN A 30 -14.33 12.39 -2.59
CA ASN A 30 -15.60 12.85 -2.01
C ASN A 30 -15.60 14.35 -1.73
N VAL A 31 -14.48 14.91 -1.25
CA VAL A 31 -14.33 16.37 -1.06
C VAL A 31 -14.48 17.09 -2.40
N LEU A 32 -13.79 16.62 -3.45
CA LEU A 32 -13.89 17.19 -4.80
C LEU A 32 -15.29 17.07 -5.38
N ARG A 33 -15.93 15.90 -5.26
CA ARG A 33 -17.31 15.67 -5.70
C ARG A 33 -18.30 16.55 -4.94
N ALA A 34 -18.10 16.78 -3.65
CA ALA A 34 -18.96 17.66 -2.85
C ALA A 34 -18.85 19.13 -3.29
N ALA A 35 -17.66 19.58 -3.66
CA ALA A 35 -17.45 20.93 -4.18
C ALA A 35 -17.96 21.09 -5.61
N ALA A 36 -17.79 20.08 -6.46
CA ALA A 36 -18.20 20.11 -7.86
C ALA A 36 -19.69 19.86 -8.08
N LEU A 37 -20.35 19.12 -7.19
CA LEU A 37 -21.75 18.71 -7.32
C LEU A 37 -22.63 19.41 -6.29
N GLY A 38 -23.83 19.83 -6.70
CA GLY A 38 -24.84 20.31 -5.78
C GLY A 38 -25.23 19.26 -4.71
N LYS A 39 -25.67 19.74 -3.55
CA LYS A 39 -25.98 18.95 -2.33
C LYS A 39 -26.87 17.72 -2.59
N GLU A 40 -27.83 17.82 -3.50
CA GLU A 40 -28.73 16.72 -3.84
C GLU A 40 -28.05 15.61 -4.65
N LYS A 41 -27.29 15.97 -5.69
CA LYS A 41 -26.56 15.02 -6.53
C LYS A 41 -25.48 14.30 -5.72
N PHE A 42 -24.78 15.03 -4.85
CA PHE A 42 -23.79 14.44 -3.94
C PHE A 42 -24.40 13.44 -2.95
N LYS A 43 -25.56 13.77 -2.36
CA LYS A 43 -26.28 12.83 -1.48
C LYS A 43 -26.73 11.56 -2.20
N LYS A 44 -27.14 11.64 -3.47
CA LYS A 44 -27.51 10.47 -4.28
C LYS A 44 -26.30 9.56 -4.51
N LEU A 45 -25.17 10.13 -4.96
CA LEU A 45 -23.91 9.38 -5.16
C LEU A 45 -23.45 8.67 -3.88
N LEU A 46 -23.46 9.33 -2.72
CA LEU A 46 -23.07 8.69 -1.46
C LEU A 46 -23.97 7.51 -1.08
N LYS A 47 -25.26 7.56 -1.41
CA LYS A 47 -26.20 6.44 -1.16
C LYS A 47 -25.91 5.27 -2.10
N GLU A 48 -25.62 5.54 -3.36
CA GLU A 48 -25.25 4.53 -4.36
C GLU A 48 -23.93 3.85 -3.99
N ASP A 49 -22.88 4.62 -3.70
CA ASP A 49 -21.57 4.10 -3.26
C ASP A 49 -21.70 3.22 -2.01
N LYS A 50 -22.52 3.63 -1.02
CA LYS A 50 -22.80 2.81 0.17
C LYS A 50 -23.50 1.49 -0.16
N LYS A 51 -24.44 1.49 -1.11
CA LYS A 51 -25.13 0.26 -1.56
C LYS A 51 -24.16 -0.67 -2.27
N GLU A 52 -23.33 -0.15 -3.17
CA GLU A 52 -22.33 -0.94 -3.88
C GLU A 52 -21.29 -1.56 -2.93
N LYS A 53 -20.76 -0.77 -1.99
CA LYS A 53 -19.81 -1.27 -0.98
C LYS A 53 -20.40 -2.39 -0.12
N LYS A 54 -21.67 -2.29 0.26
CA LYS A 54 -22.38 -3.35 1.00
C LYS A 54 -22.53 -4.62 0.14
N LYS A 55 -22.87 -4.49 -1.14
CA LYS A 55 -22.96 -5.63 -2.07
C LYS A 55 -21.59 -6.31 -2.23
N LYS A 56 -20.53 -5.55 -2.48
CA LYS A 56 -19.16 -6.06 -2.62
C LYS A 56 -18.68 -6.79 -1.36
N LYS A 57 -18.91 -6.23 -0.16
CA LYS A 57 -18.60 -6.91 1.11
C LYS A 57 -19.38 -8.21 1.30
N LYS A 58 -20.66 -8.24 0.93
CA LYS A 58 -21.51 -9.44 1.08
C LYS A 58 -21.10 -10.56 0.13
N ASN A 59 -20.71 -10.25 -1.11
CA ASN A 59 -20.19 -11.26 -2.03
C ASN A 59 -18.83 -11.80 -1.58
N GLN A 60 -17.93 -10.93 -1.14
CA GLN A 60 -16.61 -11.34 -0.64
C GLN A 60 -16.68 -12.27 0.58
N ASN A 61 -17.60 -12.02 1.52
CA ASN A 61 -17.79 -12.92 2.67
C ASN A 61 -18.42 -14.27 2.28
N LYS A 62 -19.16 -14.35 1.16
CA LYS A 62 -19.80 -15.60 0.73
C LYS A 62 -18.85 -16.51 -0.05
N GLU A 63 -17.93 -15.93 -0.81
CA GLU A 63 -17.03 -16.68 -1.68
C GLU A 63 -15.71 -17.04 -0.98
N GLY A 64 -15.49 -16.60 0.27
CA GLY A 64 -14.22 -16.82 0.98
C GLY A 64 -13.02 -16.16 0.29
N VAL A 65 -13.27 -15.30 -0.71
CA VAL A 65 -12.25 -14.68 -1.54
C VAL A 65 -11.50 -13.65 -0.71
N THR A 66 -10.25 -13.98 -0.39
CA THR A 66 -9.26 -13.02 0.08
C THR A 66 -9.13 -11.93 -0.97
N ARG A 67 -9.36 -10.67 -0.57
CA ARG A 67 -9.24 -9.55 -1.50
C ARG A 67 -7.80 -9.45 -1.98
N ASN A 68 -7.60 -9.45 -3.29
CA ASN A 68 -6.31 -9.10 -3.89
C ASN A 68 -5.83 -7.77 -3.33
N CYS A 69 -4.68 -7.81 -2.70
CA CYS A 69 -3.97 -6.69 -2.11
C CYS A 69 -2.77 -6.33 -2.98
N VAL A 70 -2.52 -5.03 -3.09
CA VAL A 70 -1.30 -4.50 -3.70
C VAL A 70 -0.51 -3.87 -2.57
N TYR A 71 0.62 -4.48 -2.23
CA TYR A 71 1.55 -3.97 -1.22
C TYR A 71 2.52 -3.00 -1.89
N VAL A 72 2.64 -1.79 -1.38
CA VAL A 72 3.56 -0.78 -1.89
C VAL A 72 4.70 -0.62 -0.91
N LEU A 73 5.93 -0.91 -1.35
CA LEU A 73 7.17 -0.75 -0.59
C LEU A 73 7.93 0.47 -1.12
N ASP A 74 8.35 1.36 -0.24
CA ASP A 74 9.16 2.53 -0.59
C ASP A 74 10.63 2.25 -0.26
N PHE A 75 11.46 2.00 -1.28
CA PHE A 75 12.89 1.81 -1.10
C PHE A 75 13.66 3.06 -1.52
N LYS A 76 14.18 3.78 -0.53
CA LYS A 76 15.09 4.92 -0.74
C LYS A 76 16.53 4.48 -0.57
N GLY A 77 17.14 4.07 -1.68
CA GLY A 77 18.55 3.74 -1.75
C GLY A 77 19.40 4.98 -1.52
N ASP A 78 20.26 4.93 -0.51
CA ASP A 78 21.35 5.88 -0.29
C ASP A 78 22.70 5.20 -0.52
N ILE A 79 23.75 6.02 -0.64
CA ILE A 79 25.13 5.54 -0.87
C ILE A 79 25.61 4.61 0.24
N ARG A 80 25.01 4.67 1.44
CA ARG A 80 25.40 3.90 2.64
C ARG A 80 24.52 2.66 2.86
N ALA A 81 23.68 2.33 1.88
CA ALA A 81 22.70 1.25 1.91
C ALA A 81 21.84 1.17 3.21
N THR A 82 21.60 2.29 3.90
CA THR A 82 21.00 2.28 5.24
C THR A 82 19.55 1.78 5.25
N ALA A 83 18.84 1.95 4.13
CA ALA A 83 17.46 1.48 3.95
C ALA A 83 17.34 -0.04 3.75
N THR A 84 18.45 -0.76 3.59
CA THR A 84 18.44 -2.20 3.28
C THR A 84 17.91 -3.04 4.44
N ALA A 85 18.22 -2.66 5.68
CA ALA A 85 17.72 -3.37 6.87
C ALA A 85 16.20 -3.27 6.98
N SER A 86 15.64 -2.07 6.82
CA SER A 86 14.19 -1.85 6.82
C SER A 86 13.50 -2.57 5.65
N LEU A 87 14.10 -2.55 4.45
CA LEU A 87 13.55 -3.28 3.29
C LEU A 87 13.45 -4.79 3.57
N ARG A 88 14.45 -5.38 4.23
CA ARG A 88 14.44 -6.81 4.58
C ARG A 88 13.25 -7.15 5.50
N GLU A 89 12.99 -6.32 6.50
CA GLU A 89 11.89 -6.51 7.44
C GLU A 89 10.54 -6.34 6.76
N GLU A 90 10.37 -5.29 5.96
CA GLU A 90 9.15 -5.03 5.19
C GLU A 90 8.83 -6.16 4.20
N VAL A 91 9.82 -6.60 3.43
CA VAL A 91 9.68 -7.74 2.50
C VAL A 91 9.29 -9.00 3.26
N SER A 92 9.90 -9.26 4.41
CA SER A 92 9.57 -10.45 5.21
C SER A 92 8.15 -10.38 5.79
N ALA A 93 7.70 -9.19 6.22
CA ALA A 93 6.34 -8.97 6.69
C ALA A 93 5.31 -9.17 5.58
N VAL A 94 5.57 -8.67 4.37
CA VAL A 94 4.70 -8.88 3.20
C VAL A 94 4.62 -10.36 2.85
N LEU A 95 5.76 -11.05 2.72
CA LEU A 95 5.80 -12.48 2.39
C LEU A 95 5.10 -13.37 3.43
N ALA A 96 5.03 -12.94 4.69
CA ALA A 96 4.34 -13.70 5.73
C ALA A 96 2.80 -13.70 5.59
N VAL A 97 2.23 -12.72 4.88
CA VAL A 97 0.78 -12.54 4.77
C VAL A 97 0.25 -12.56 3.33
N ALA A 98 1.12 -12.32 2.34
CA ALA A 98 0.74 -12.26 0.94
C ALA A 98 0.33 -13.63 0.39
N THR A 99 -0.68 -13.61 -0.47
CA THR A 99 -1.19 -14.76 -1.23
C THR A 99 -0.72 -14.69 -2.69
N LYS A 100 -0.93 -15.76 -3.46
CA LYS A 100 -0.51 -15.83 -4.89
C LYS A 100 -1.20 -14.79 -5.78
N ASP A 101 -2.34 -14.29 -5.35
CA ASP A 101 -3.16 -13.33 -6.09
C ASP A 101 -2.85 -11.87 -5.72
N ASP A 102 -1.97 -11.67 -4.74
CA ASP A 102 -1.50 -10.36 -4.30
C ASP A 102 -0.33 -9.88 -5.16
N GLN A 103 -0.15 -8.57 -5.21
CA GLN A 103 0.91 -7.92 -5.97
C GLN A 103 1.77 -7.07 -5.05
N VAL A 104 3.08 -6.99 -5.37
CA VAL A 104 4.02 -6.10 -4.67
C VAL A 104 4.52 -5.06 -5.66
N LEU A 105 4.36 -3.78 -5.32
CA LEU A 105 4.87 -2.64 -6.06
C LEU A 105 6.00 -2.00 -5.26
N VAL A 106 7.20 -1.93 -5.85
CA VAL A 106 8.34 -1.28 -5.21
C VAL A 106 8.60 0.06 -5.87
N ARG A 107 8.59 1.13 -5.08
CA ARG A 107 9.04 2.46 -5.47
C ARG A 107 10.50 2.61 -5.13
N LEU A 108 11.35 2.37 -6.12
CA LEU A 108 12.80 2.45 -5.98
C LEU A 108 13.28 3.85 -6.34
N GLU A 109 13.81 4.56 -5.34
CA GLU A 109 14.56 5.80 -5.51
C GLU A 109 16.04 5.49 -5.23
N ASN A 110 16.93 5.74 -6.19
CA ASN A 110 18.38 5.58 -5.99
C ASN A 110 19.09 6.84 -6.47
N SER A 111 19.92 7.44 -5.62
CA SER A 111 20.70 8.64 -5.94
C SER A 111 21.87 8.39 -6.92
N GLY A 112 22.12 7.13 -7.30
CA GLY A 112 23.31 6.74 -8.05
C GLY A 112 24.53 6.66 -7.13
N GLY A 113 25.31 5.59 -7.25
CA GLY A 113 26.42 5.28 -6.35
C GLY A 113 26.92 3.84 -6.52
N THR A 114 28.06 3.53 -5.90
CA THR A 114 28.82 2.28 -6.06
C THR A 114 27.95 1.05 -5.80
N VAL A 115 27.89 0.15 -6.79
CA VAL A 115 26.96 -0.97 -6.95
C VAL A 115 27.04 -2.03 -5.83
N HIS A 116 28.10 -2.04 -5.02
CA HIS A 116 28.40 -3.16 -4.13
C HIS A 116 27.51 -3.22 -2.87
N GLU A 117 27.18 -2.09 -2.23
CA GLU A 117 26.34 -2.11 -1.03
C GLU A 117 24.85 -2.35 -1.34
N HIS A 118 24.42 -2.09 -2.58
CA HIS A 118 23.05 -2.39 -3.03
C HIS A 118 22.82 -3.86 -3.37
N GLY A 119 23.87 -4.70 -3.48
CA GLY A 119 23.70 -6.13 -3.76
C GLY A 119 22.83 -6.83 -2.72
N LEU A 120 22.91 -6.41 -1.45
CA LEU A 120 22.06 -6.93 -0.39
C LEU A 120 20.60 -6.46 -0.53
N ALA A 121 20.36 -5.22 -0.97
CA ALA A 121 19.01 -4.73 -1.25
C ALA A 121 18.40 -5.44 -2.46
N ALA A 122 19.19 -5.63 -3.53
CA ALA A 122 18.78 -6.37 -4.71
C ALA A 122 18.37 -7.81 -4.35
N SER A 123 19.11 -8.49 -3.46
CA SER A 123 18.73 -9.83 -3.02
C SER A 123 17.43 -9.86 -2.20
N GLN A 124 17.08 -8.77 -1.51
CA GLN A 124 15.75 -8.66 -0.89
C GLN A 124 14.65 -8.53 -1.93
N LEU A 125 14.87 -7.74 -2.98
CA LEU A 125 13.91 -7.59 -4.07
C LEU A 125 13.73 -8.88 -4.88
N MET A 126 14.75 -9.74 -4.98
CA MET A 126 14.59 -11.06 -5.64
C MET A 126 13.69 -12.03 -4.87
N ARG A 127 13.31 -11.73 -3.62
CA ARG A 127 12.41 -12.58 -2.82
C ARG A 127 10.92 -12.35 -3.14
N ILE A 128 10.59 -11.32 -3.92
CA ILE A 128 9.22 -10.90 -4.25
C ILE A 128 8.95 -11.04 -5.76
#